data_AF-A0A1G3PL80-F1
#
_entry.id   AF-A0A1G3PL80-F1
#
_cell.length_a   1.000
_cell.length_b   1.000
_cell.length_c   1.000
_cell.angle_alpha   90.00
_cell.angle_beta   90.00
_cell.angle_gamma   90.00
#
_symmetry.space_group_name_H-M   'P 1'
#
loop_
_entity.id
_entity.type
_entity.pdbx_description
1 polymer ?
#
loop_
_entity_poly.entity_id
_entity_poly.type
_entity_poly.pdbx_seq_one_letter_code
_entity_poly.pdbx_strand_id
1 'polypeptide(L)'
;MSDVDELKQELERLKAENEALKKTGSRGTSLKVSEKGAVSVYGLGKFPVTLYKEQWEKVLAMADEIKSFIAANESKLSVKNK
;
A
#
# COMPACT_ATOMS: atom_id res chain seq x y z
N MET A 1 10.30 -14.89 35.40
CA MET A 1 11.27 -14.52 34.34
C MET A 1 10.99 -15.24 33.02
N SER A 2 10.04 -16.20 32.95
CA SER A 2 9.70 -16.97 31.76
C SER A 2 8.80 -16.23 30.75
N ASP A 3 7.77 -15.51 31.21
CA ASP A 3 6.77 -14.91 30.31
C ASP A 3 7.34 -13.84 29.37
N VAL A 4 8.35 -13.10 29.82
CA VAL A 4 8.97 -12.02 29.02
C VAL A 4 9.83 -12.59 27.90
N ASP A 5 10.46 -13.75 28.10
CA ASP A 5 11.30 -14.37 27.09
C ASP A 5 10.46 -15.13 26.05
N GLU A 6 9.34 -15.74 26.47
CA GLU A 6 8.35 -16.33 25.56
C GLU A 6 7.69 -15.25 24.68
N LEU A 7 7.32 -14.11 25.26
CA LEU A 7 6.77 -12.98 24.50
C LEU A 7 7.76 -12.38 23.50
N LYS A 8 9.05 -12.33 23.84
CA LYS A 8 10.10 -11.87 22.92
C LYS A 8 10.28 -12.83 21.75
N GLN A 9 10.30 -14.14 22.02
CA GLN A 9 10.42 -15.15 20.96
C GLN A 9 9.24 -15.09 19.99
N GLU A 10 8.01 -14.96 20.50
CA GLU A 10 6.83 -14.85 19.63
C GLU A 10 6.83 -13.52 18.85
N LEU A 11 7.32 -12.43 19.44
CA LEU A 11 7.46 -11.15 18.76
C LEU A 11 8.51 -11.19 17.64
N GLU A 12 9.64 -11.87 17.86
CA GLU A 12 10.65 -12.08 16.82
C GLU A 12 10.14 -12.98 15.69
N ARG A 13 9.43 -14.05 16.03
CA ARG A 13 8.78 -14.94 15.05
C ARG A 13 7.75 -14.19 14.21
N LEU A 14 6.85 -13.44 14.84
CA LEU A 14 5.83 -12.65 14.16
C LEU A 14 6.44 -11.55 13.29
N LYS A 15 7.57 -10.96 13.70
CA LYS A 15 8.32 -10.01 12.85
C LYS A 15 8.91 -10.71 11.64
N ALA A 16 9.57 -11.85 11.80
CA ALA A 16 10.16 -12.62 10.71
C ALA A 16 9.10 -13.10 9.71
N GLU A 17 7.95 -13.56 10.19
CA GLU A 17 6.82 -13.97 9.36
C GLU A 17 6.21 -12.77 8.62
N ASN A 18 6.06 -11.62 9.28
CA ASN A 18 5.67 -10.38 8.60
C ASN A 18 6.67 -9.94 7.53
N GLU A 19 7.97 -10.09 7.76
CA GLU A 19 8.99 -9.79 6.75
C GLU A 19 8.96 -10.76 5.57
N ALA A 20 8.71 -12.05 5.82
CA ALA A 20 8.54 -13.05 4.77
C ALA A 20 7.26 -12.80 3.95
N LEU A 21 6.14 -12.47 4.60
CA LEU A 21 4.87 -12.11 3.95
C LEU A 21 4.96 -10.80 3.16
N LYS A 22 5.73 -9.81 3.65
CA LYS A 22 6.04 -8.60 2.88
C LYS A 22 6.85 -8.92 1.61
N LYS A 23 7.73 -9.93 1.67
CA LYS A 23 8.53 -10.38 0.51
C LYS A 23 7.71 -11.19 -0.51
N THR A 24 6.70 -11.96 -0.07
CA THR A 24 5.83 -12.74 -0.98
C THR A 24 4.64 -11.94 -1.51
N GLY A 25 4.15 -10.95 -0.76
CA GLY A 25 3.05 -10.07 -1.16
C GLY A 25 3.38 -9.03 -2.24
N SER A 26 4.64 -8.95 -2.69
CA SER A 26 5.12 -7.89 -3.58
C SER A 26 4.76 -8.07 -5.07
N ARG A 27 3.94 -9.05 -5.44
CA ARG A 27 3.56 -9.28 -6.85
C ARG A 27 2.25 -8.63 -7.28
N GLY A 28 1.46 -8.06 -6.37
CA GLY A 28 0.16 -7.47 -6.69
C GLY A 28 -0.15 -6.18 -5.94
N THR A 29 -1.10 -5.42 -6.46
CA THR A 29 -1.72 -4.30 -5.74
C THR A 29 -2.55 -4.85 -4.58
N SER A 30 -2.36 -4.33 -3.37
CA SER A 30 -3.14 -4.73 -2.19
C SER A 30 -3.69 -3.53 -1.42
N LEU A 31 -4.77 -3.75 -0.67
CA LEU A 31 -5.51 -2.73 0.06
C LEU A 31 -5.48 -3.05 1.55
N LYS A 32 -5.27 -2.05 2.39
CA LYS A 32 -5.36 -2.17 3.85
C LYS A 32 -6.07 -0.97 4.47
N VAL A 33 -6.92 -1.21 5.46
CA VAL A 33 -7.43 -0.17 6.36
C VAL A 33 -6.46 -0.01 7.52
N SER A 34 -6.02 1.21 7.78
CA SER A 34 -5.17 1.56 8.91
C SER A 34 -5.96 1.68 10.21
N GLU A 35 -5.29 1.58 11.36
CA GLU A 35 -5.89 1.80 12.68
C GLU A 35 -6.50 3.19 12.85
N LYS A 36 -6.03 4.16 12.05
CA LYS A 36 -6.54 5.54 12.03
C LYS A 36 -7.75 5.73 11.10
N GLY A 37 -8.26 4.67 10.48
CA GLY A 37 -9.44 4.73 9.59
C GLY A 37 -9.14 5.20 8.16
N ALA A 38 -7.88 5.31 7.75
CA ALA A 38 -7.51 5.60 6.36
C ALA A 38 -7.30 4.31 5.54
N VAL A 39 -7.48 4.39 4.22
CA VAL A 39 -7.26 3.29 3.27
C VAL A 39 -5.94 3.48 2.54
N SER A 40 -5.11 2.43 2.56
CA SER A 40 -3.79 2.39 1.93
C SER A 40 -3.76 1.42 0.75
N VAL A 41 -3.26 1.87 -0.40
CA VAL A 41 -2.95 1.05 -1.58
C VAL A 41 -1.45 0.78 -1.63
N TYR A 42 -1.07 -0.50 -1.63
CA TYR A 42 0.31 -0.98 -1.76
C TYR A 42 0.57 -1.52 -3.18
N GLY A 43 1.84 -1.66 -3.55
CA GLY A 43 2.24 -2.28 -4.82
C GLY A 43 2.36 -1.32 -6.03
N LEU A 44 2.11 -0.02 -5.83
CA LEU A 44 2.28 1.03 -6.85
C LEU A 44 3.68 1.68 -6.84
N GLY A 45 4.47 1.47 -5.79
CA GLY A 45 5.80 2.07 -5.63
C GLY A 45 6.45 1.71 -4.30
N LYS A 46 7.49 2.46 -3.90
CA LYS A 46 8.24 2.22 -2.66
C LYS A 46 7.39 2.42 -1.40
N PHE A 47 6.41 3.32 -1.46
CA PHE A 47 5.55 3.67 -0.34
C PHE A 47 4.08 3.48 -0.71
N PRO A 48 3.21 3.09 0.25
CA PRO A 48 1.78 3.02 0.00
C PRO A 48 1.16 4.40 -0.18
N VAL A 49 0.15 4.50 -1.03
CA VAL A 49 -0.70 5.69 -1.12
C VAL A 49 -1.82 5.55 -0.10
N THR A 50 -1.85 6.42 0.90
CA THR A 50 -2.84 6.37 1.99
C THR A 50 -3.66 7.63 2.00
N LEU A 51 -4.99 7.48 1.91
CA LEU A 51 -5.95 8.58 1.95
C LEU A 51 -7.14 8.17 2.84
N TYR A 52 -7.82 9.16 3.41
CA TYR A 52 -9.10 8.93 4.10
C TYR A 52 -10.23 8.65 3.09
N LYS A 53 -11.32 8.05 3.56
CA LYS A 53 -12.47 7.65 2.73
C LYS A 53 -12.93 8.76 1.78
N GLU A 54 -13.22 9.95 2.30
CA GLU A 54 -13.76 11.07 1.51
C GLU A 54 -12.78 11.57 0.45
N GLN A 55 -11.47 11.44 0.70
CA GLN A 55 -10.44 11.76 -0.28
C GLN A 55 -10.40 10.72 -1.40
N TRP A 56 -10.52 9.43 -1.06
CA TRP A 56 -10.66 8.37 -2.07
C TRP A 56 -11.91 8.55 -2.91
N GLU A 57 -13.06 8.84 -2.29
CA GLU A 57 -14.31 9.08 -3.02
C GLU A 57 -14.17 10.22 -4.02
N LYS A 58 -13.50 11.32 -3.67
CA LYS A 58 -13.19 12.42 -4.59
C LYS A 58 -12.28 11.97 -5.75
N VAL A 59 -11.20 11.25 -5.46
CA VAL A 59 -10.28 10.74 -6.50
C VAL A 59 -11.00 9.78 -7.44
N LEU A 60 -11.85 8.89 -6.91
CA LEU A 60 -12.61 7.92 -7.69
C LEU A 60 -13.68 8.60 -8.55
N ALA A 61 -14.32 9.67 -8.05
CA ALA A 61 -15.24 10.47 -8.85
C ALA A 61 -14.55 11.18 -10.03
N MET A 62 -13.24 11.45 -9.93
CA MET A 62 -12.43 12.05 -10.99
C MET A 62 -11.76 11.01 -11.90
N ALA A 63 -12.08 9.71 -11.79
CA ALA A 63 -11.33 8.65 -12.47
C ALA A 63 -11.26 8.83 -14.00
N ASP A 64 -12.36 9.23 -14.65
CA ASP A 64 -12.39 9.39 -16.10
C ASP A 64 -11.70 10.69 -16.56
N GLU A 65 -11.76 11.74 -15.75
CA GLU A 65 -10.99 12.97 -15.97
C GLU A 65 -9.48 12.69 -15.89
N ILE A 66 -9.04 11.95 -14.87
CA ILE A 66 -7.64 11.54 -14.71
C ILE A 66 -7.17 10.72 -15.91
N LYS A 67 -7.95 9.74 -16.37
CA LYS A 67 -7.60 8.94 -17.57
C LYS A 67 -7.47 9.82 -18.81
N SER A 68 -8.43 10.72 -19.02
CA SER A 68 -8.44 11.64 -20.16
C SER A 68 -7.24 12.60 -20.13
N PHE A 69 -6.91 13.11 -18.95
CA PHE A 69 -5.75 13.99 -18.75
C PHE A 69 -4.42 13.27 -19.02
N ILE A 70 -4.29 12.01 -18.58
CA ILE A 70 -3.12 11.16 -18.88
C ILE A 70 -2.98 10.96 -20.38
N ALA A 71 -4.05 10.56 -21.07
CA ALA A 71 -4.04 10.35 -22.51
C ALA A 71 -3.65 11.62 -23.28
N ALA A 72 -4.21 12.77 -22.90
CA ALA A 72 -3.90 14.06 -23.53
C ALA A 72 -2.44 14.51 -23.33
N ASN A 73 -1.73 13.96 -22.34
CA ASN A 73 -0.36 14.34 -21.99
C ASN A 73 0.64 13.20 -22.10
N GLU A 74 0.29 12.09 -22.76
CA GLU A 74 1.11 10.87 -22.82
C GLU A 74 2.56 11.14 -23.25
N SER A 75 2.78 12.03 -24.23
CA SER A 75 4.10 12.42 -24.73
C SER A 75 5.01 13.11 -23.69
N LYS A 76 4.44 13.64 -22.60
CA LYS A 76 5.17 14.30 -21.51
C LYS A 76 5.42 13.39 -20.31
N LEU A 77 4.75 12.23 -20.26
CA LEU A 77 4.80 11.34 -19.11
C LEU A 77 5.90 10.30 -19.29
N SER A 78 6.72 10.11 -18.25
CA SER A 78 7.70 9.03 -18.24
C SER A 78 7.03 7.72 -17.81
N VAL A 79 7.25 6.66 -18.59
CA VAL A 79 6.81 5.31 -18.22
C VAL A 79 7.92 4.66 -17.41
N LYS A 80 7.62 4.34 -16.15
CA LYS A 80 8.55 3.59 -15.30
C LYS A 80 8.30 2.10 -15.53
N ASN A 81 9.14 1.47 -16.35
CA ASN A 81 9.12 0.02 -16.49
C ASN A 81 9.44 -0.64 -15.15
N LYS A 82 8.72 -1.72 -14.85
CA LYS A 82 8.81 -2.49 -13.61
C LYS A 82 10.09 -3.32 -13.55
#